data_AF-A0A6P6D0P9-F1
#
_entry.id   AF-A0A6P6D0P9-F1
#
_cell.length_a   1.000
_cell.length_b   1.000
_cell.length_c   1.000
_cell.angle_alpha   90.00
_cell.angle_beta   90.00
_cell.angle_gamma   90.00
#
_symmetry.space_group_name_H-M   'P 1'
#
loop_
_entity.id
_entity.type
_entity.pdbx_description
1 polymer ?
#
loop_
_entity_poly.entity_id
_entity_poly.type
_entity_poly.pdbx_seq_one_letter_code
_entity_poly.pdbx_strand_id
1 'polypeptide(L)'
;MESVVQVSGTVISRPPGQENPKMPTGDIEIKVKTAQLLNSCKKLPFEIKDFVKKTEALRLQYRYLDLRSFQMQYNLRLRSQMVMKMRDYLCNLHGKGDGCISFAAF
;
A
#
# COMPACT_ATOMS: atom_id res chain seq x y z
N MET A 1 15.46 -8.16 4.00
CA MET A 1 15.77 -8.26 2.56
C MET A 1 14.45 -8.20 1.83
N GLU A 2 14.32 -7.44 0.75
CA GLU A 2 13.04 -7.31 0.05
C GLU A 2 13.28 -7.38 -1.46
N SER A 3 12.73 -8.38 -2.13
CA SER A 3 12.80 -8.50 -3.60
C SER A 3 11.38 -8.50 -4.17
N VAL A 4 11.23 -8.15 -5.45
CA VAL A 4 9.93 -8.18 -6.12
C VAL A 4 9.77 -9.55 -6.74
N VAL A 5 8.77 -10.30 -6.27
CA VAL A 5 8.45 -11.64 -6.74
C VAL A 5 7.01 -11.72 -7.21
N GLN A 6 6.78 -12.51 -8.25
CA GLN A 6 5.46 -12.93 -8.68
C GLN A 6 5.27 -14.39 -8.30
N VAL A 7 4.16 -14.69 -7.62
CA VAL A 7 3.84 -16.04 -7.15
C VAL A 7 2.45 -16.39 -7.64
N SER A 8 2.29 -17.58 -8.22
CA SER A 8 0.99 -18.13 -8.60
C SER A 8 0.81 -19.50 -7.97
N GLY A 9 -0.39 -19.79 -7.50
CA GLY A 9 -0.68 -21.00 -6.74
C GLY A 9 -2.16 -21.13 -6.40
N THR A 10 -2.47 -22.12 -5.58
CA THR A 10 -3.84 -22.38 -5.12
C THR A 10 -3.99 -21.91 -3.69
N VAL A 11 -5.07 -21.20 -3.39
CA VAL A 11 -5.43 -20.82 -2.02
C VAL A 11 -5.95 -22.05 -1.28
N ILE A 12 -5.39 -22.31 -0.09
CA ILE A 12 -5.81 -23.40 0.79
C ILE A 12 -5.98 -22.86 2.21
N SER A 13 -6.80 -23.53 3.02
CA SER A 13 -6.84 -23.27 4.46
C SER A 13 -5.52 -23.66 5.10
N ARG A 14 -5.13 -22.92 6.13
CA ARG A 14 -3.98 -23.30 6.95
C ARG A 14 -4.26 -24.60 7.70
N PRO A 15 -3.23 -25.39 8.03
CA PRO A 15 -3.38 -26.52 8.93
C PRO A 15 -3.92 -26.09 10.30
N PRO A 16 -4.66 -26.97 10.99
CA PRO A 16 -5.23 -26.65 12.30
C PRO A 16 -4.14 -26.26 13.30
N GLY A 17 -4.32 -25.12 13.97
CA GLY A 17 -3.37 -24.56 14.93
C GLY A 17 -2.32 -23.60 14.34
N GLN A 18 -2.35 -23.36 13.03
CA GLN A 18 -1.47 -22.39 12.33
C GLN A 18 -2.20 -21.13 11.85
N GLU A 19 -3.48 -20.99 12.21
CA GLU A 19 -4.28 -19.80 11.94
C GLU A 19 -3.71 -18.60 12.70
N ASN A 20 -3.69 -17.43 12.04
CA ASN A 20 -3.18 -16.21 12.64
C ASN A 20 -4.27 -15.11 12.71
N PRO A 21 -5.00 -14.98 13.84
CA PRO A 21 -6.10 -14.03 13.96
C PRO A 21 -5.66 -12.56 13.92
N LYS A 22 -4.36 -12.27 14.00
CA LYS A 22 -3.82 -10.90 13.90
C LYS A 22 -3.77 -10.38 12.46
N MET A 23 -4.03 -11.22 11.47
CA MET A 23 -3.98 -10.86 10.05
C MET A 23 -5.33 -11.17 9.38
N PRO A 24 -5.80 -10.32 8.46
CA PRO A 24 -7.06 -10.56 7.75
C PRO A 24 -7.00 -11.81 6.83
N THR A 25 -5.82 -12.20 6.37
CA THR A 25 -5.58 -13.44 5.60
C THR A 25 -5.04 -14.56 6.48
N GLY A 26 -5.34 -14.51 7.78
CA GLY A 26 -4.77 -15.38 8.80
C GLY A 26 -5.16 -16.84 8.71
N ASP A 27 -6.28 -17.15 8.08
CA ASP A 27 -6.86 -18.50 8.04
C ASP A 27 -6.46 -19.28 6.78
N ILE A 28 -5.82 -18.60 5.83
CA ILE A 28 -5.47 -19.15 4.51
C ILE A 28 -3.98 -18.98 4.21
N GLU A 29 -3.50 -19.80 3.28
CA GLU A 29 -2.17 -19.70 2.68
C GLU A 29 -2.22 -20.07 1.18
N ILE A 30 -1.13 -19.79 0.46
CA ILE A 30 -1.04 -20.10 -0.98
C ILE A 30 -0.06 -21.26 -1.17
N LYS A 31 -0.56 -22.39 -1.67
CA LYS A 31 0.25 -23.50 -2.15
C LYS A 31 0.85 -23.11 -3.50
N VAL A 32 2.13 -22.77 -3.50
CA VAL A 32 2.85 -22.26 -4.68
C VAL A 32 2.92 -23.30 -5.79
N LYS A 33 2.51 -22.90 -7.00
CA LYS A 33 2.69 -23.68 -8.25
C LYS A 33 3.85 -23.14 -9.07
N THR A 34 3.95 -21.82 -9.20
CA THR A 34 5.05 -21.15 -9.89
C THR A 34 5.46 -19.89 -9.13
N ALA A 35 6.75 -19.57 -9.18
CA ALA A 35 7.30 -18.34 -8.64
C ALA A 35 8.34 -17.79 -9.62
N GLN A 36 8.33 -16.48 -9.82
CA GLN A 36 9.27 -15.77 -10.68
C GLN A 36 9.86 -14.59 -9.90
N LEU A 37 11.18 -14.46 -9.96
CA LEU A 37 11.87 -13.27 -9.48
C LEU A 37 11.75 -12.19 -10.56
N LEU A 38 10.98 -11.13 -10.27
CA LEU A 38 10.83 -10.00 -11.18
C LEU A 38 11.99 -9.02 -11.04
N ASN A 39 12.41 -8.75 -9.80
CA ASN A 39 13.55 -7.88 -9.53
C ASN A 39 14.24 -8.26 -8.22
N SER A 40 15.57 -8.37 -8.29
CA SER A 40 16.41 -8.63 -7.11
C SER A 40 16.81 -7.31 -6.46
N CYS A 41 16.76 -7.25 -5.12
CA CYS A 41 17.19 -6.06 -4.38
C CYS A 41 18.49 -6.31 -3.62
N LYS A 42 19.32 -5.27 -3.58
CA LYS A 42 20.49 -5.19 -2.70
C LYS A 42 20.03 -4.97 -1.25
N LYS A 43 20.97 -5.04 -0.30
CA LYS A 43 20.69 -4.76 1.11
C LYS A 43 20.15 -3.33 1.25
N LEU A 44 18.97 -3.20 1.88
CA LEU A 44 18.33 -1.92 2.10
C LEU A 44 19.07 -1.11 3.18
N PRO A 45 19.08 0.23 3.08
CA PRO A 45 19.68 1.10 4.09
C PRO A 45 18.95 1.05 5.44
N PHE A 46 17.68 0.62 5.47
CA PHE A 46 16.89 0.37 6.69
C PHE A 46 15.76 -0.63 6.41
N GLU A 47 15.19 -1.20 7.47
CA GLU A 47 14.02 -2.09 7.39
C GLU A 47 12.71 -1.30 7.25
N ILE A 48 11.81 -1.77 6.38
CA ILE A 48 10.47 -1.21 6.21
C ILE A 48 9.51 -1.85 7.24
N LYS A 49 9.80 -1.65 8.53
CA LYS A 49 8.92 -2.02 9.64
C LYS A 49 8.48 -0.78 10.41
N ASP A 50 7.24 -0.81 10.91
CA ASP A 50 6.61 0.35 11.55
C ASP A 50 7.28 0.76 12.88
N PHE A 51 7.92 -0.19 13.59
CA PHE A 51 8.50 0.04 14.93
C PHE A 51 10.01 0.31 14.95
N VAL A 52 10.67 0.42 13.79
CA VAL A 52 12.10 0.74 13.74
C VAL A 52 12.26 2.26 13.80
N LYS A 53 12.87 2.78 14.88
CA LYS A 53 13.23 4.20 14.99
C LYS A 53 14.24 4.55 13.90
N LYS A 54 13.81 5.29 12.89
CA LYS A 54 14.64 5.81 11.80
C LYS A 54 14.84 7.31 12.00
N THR A 55 16.04 7.81 11.73
CA THR A 55 16.28 9.26 11.67
C THR A 55 15.45 9.87 10.56
N GLU A 56 14.82 11.01 10.82
CA GLU A 56 13.99 11.73 9.85
C GLU A 56 14.75 12.02 8.55
N ALA A 57 16.01 12.46 8.65
CA ALA A 57 16.90 12.69 7.51
C ALA A 57 17.00 11.45 6.58
N LEU A 58 17.08 10.26 7.16
CA LEU A 58 17.23 9.01 6.41
C LEU A 58 15.89 8.59 5.76
N ARG A 59 14.77 8.86 6.42
CA ARG A 59 13.42 8.67 5.85
C ARG A 59 13.16 9.61 4.67
N LEU A 60 13.65 10.84 4.73
CA LEU A 60 13.51 11.81 3.65
C LEU A 60 14.46 11.49 2.48
N GLN A 61 15.71 11.14 2.76
CA GLN A 61 16.68 10.75 1.73
C GLN A 61 16.20 9.54 0.92
N TYR A 62 15.60 8.55 1.58
CA TYR A 62 15.12 7.33 0.97
C TYR A 62 13.59 7.25 1.03
N ARG A 63 12.91 8.37 0.75
CA ARG A 63 11.45 8.48 0.90
C ARG A 63 10.69 7.44 0.08
N TYR A 64 11.21 7.05 -1.07
CA TYR A 64 10.63 5.97 -1.90
C TYR A 64 10.54 4.62 -1.16
N LEU A 65 11.44 4.31 -0.23
CA LEU A 65 11.34 3.14 0.64
C LEU A 65 10.36 3.37 1.78
N ASP A 66 10.40 4.55 2.42
CA ASP A 66 9.53 4.87 3.55
C ASP A 66 8.04 4.90 3.17
N LEU A 67 7.74 5.32 1.94
CA LEU A 67 6.39 5.30 1.37
C LEU A 67 5.77 3.91 1.26
N ARG A 68 6.56 2.83 1.40
CA ARG A 68 6.05 1.44 1.40
C ARG A 68 5.55 0.98 2.78
N SER A 69 5.81 1.75 3.83
CA SER A 69 5.26 1.47 5.17
C SER A 69 3.73 1.57 5.19
N PHE A 70 3.09 0.77 6.05
CA PHE A 70 1.63 0.76 6.15
C PHE A 70 1.08 2.14 6.52
N GLN A 71 1.73 2.81 7.47
CA GLN A 71 1.35 4.16 7.91
C GLN A 71 1.37 5.17 6.74
N MET A 72 2.40 5.14 5.90
CA MET A 72 2.50 6.09 4.78
C MET A 72 1.55 5.76 3.63
N GLN A 73 1.35 4.48 3.34
CA GLN A 73 0.33 4.03 2.41
C GLN A 73 -1.08 4.44 2.86
N TYR A 74 -1.39 4.27 4.14
CA TYR A 74 -2.67 4.68 4.73
C TYR A 74 -2.89 6.19 4.59
N ASN A 75 -1.91 7.00 5.02
CA ASN A 75 -2.02 8.46 4.97
C ASN A 75 -2.22 8.98 3.53
N LEU A 76 -1.48 8.45 2.55
CA LEU A 76 -1.60 8.89 1.16
C LEU A 76 -2.93 8.45 0.52
N ARG A 77 -3.39 7.22 0.79
CA ARG A 77 -4.70 6.75 0.30
C ARG A 77 -5.84 7.56 0.92
N LEU A 78 -5.78 7.80 2.22
CA LEU A 78 -6.78 8.61 2.93
C LEU A 78 -6.83 10.04 2.38
N ARG A 79 -5.68 10.68 2.18
CA ARG A 79 -5.60 12.01 1.55
C ARG A 79 -6.26 12.01 0.17
N SER A 80 -5.94 11.03 -0.68
CA SER A 80 -6.53 10.91 -2.02
C SER A 80 -8.04 10.74 -1.97
N GLN A 81 -8.54 9.84 -1.11
CA GLN A 81 -9.97 9.61 -0.92
C GLN A 81 -10.69 10.87 -0.42
N MET A 82 -10.12 11.57 0.55
CA MET A 82 -10.71 12.79 1.11
C MET A 82 -10.79 13.91 0.08
N VAL A 83 -9.71 14.16 -0.68
CA VAL A 83 -9.70 15.17 -1.75
C VAL A 83 -10.72 14.83 -2.83
N MET A 84 -10.84 13.56 -3.21
CA MET A 84 -11.86 13.13 -4.17
C MET A 84 -13.28 13.40 -3.65
N LYS A 85 -13.57 13.06 -2.39
CA LYS A 85 -14.87 13.32 -1.77
C LYS A 85 -15.20 14.82 -1.68
N MET A 86 -14.20 15.66 -1.39
CA MET A 86 -14.37 17.12 -1.42
C MET A 86 -14.71 17.60 -2.83
N ARG A 87 -14.00 17.09 -3.85
CA ARG A 87 -14.27 17.41 -5.26
C ARG A 87 -15.67 16.98 -5.68
N ASP A 88 -16.08 15.77 -5.33
CA ASP A 88 -17.43 15.26 -5.61
C ASP A 88 -18.49 16.15 -4.96
N TYR A 89 -18.28 16.54 -3.70
CA TYR A 89 -19.22 17.39 -2.98
C TYR A 89 -19.37 18.78 -3.62
N LEU A 90 -18.26 19.41 -3.95
CA LEU A 90 -18.24 20.78 -4.48
C LEU A 90 -18.66 20.84 -5.94
N CYS A 91 -18.13 19.96 -6.79
CA CYS A 91 -18.36 20.00 -8.23
C CYS A 91 -19.64 19.26 -8.65
N ASN A 92 -19.89 18.06 -8.12
CA ASN A 92 -20.95 17.19 -8.64
C ASN A 92 -22.27 17.36 -7.89
N LEU A 93 -22.22 17.56 -6.57
CA LEU A 93 -23.42 17.70 -5.73
C LEU A 93 -23.95 19.15 -5.68
N HIS A 94 -23.07 20.16 -5.55
CA HIS A 94 -23.47 21.56 -5.37
C HIS A 94 -23.14 22.49 -6.54
N GLY A 95 -22.29 22.06 -7.48
CA GLY A 95 -21.88 22.84 -8.66
C GLY A 95 -22.89 22.90 -9.80
N LYS A 96 -24.15 22.47 -9.60
CA LYS A 96 -25.24 22.69 -10.56
C LYS A 96 -25.77 24.12 -10.41
N GLY A 97 -25.03 25.11 -10.90
CA GLY A 97 -25.43 26.51 -10.82
C GLY A 97 -24.68 27.40 -11.79
N ASP A 98 -23.42 27.70 -11.52
CA ASP A 98 -22.65 28.63 -12.34
C ASP A 98 -21.19 28.21 -12.40
N GLY A 99 -20.66 28.05 -13.61
CA GLY A 99 -19.23 27.88 -13.85
C GLY A 99 -18.68 26.53 -13.40
N CYS A 100 -18.94 25.48 -14.18
CA CYS A 100 -18.15 24.26 -14.15
C CYS A 100 -16.68 24.65 -14.38
N ILE A 101 -15.91 24.83 -13.30
CA ILE A 101 -14.47 25.03 -13.40
C ILE A 101 -13.95 23.69 -13.93
N SER A 102 -13.74 23.64 -15.25
CA SER A 102 -13.05 22.54 -15.90
C SER A 102 -11.61 22.53 -15.40
N PHE A 103 -11.39 21.98 -14.21
CA PHE A 103 -10.10 21.41 -13.87
C PHE A 103 -9.99 20.12 -14.70
N ALA A 104 -9.64 20.33 -15.97
CA ALA A 104 -9.16 19.31 -16.87
C ALA A 104 -8.13 18.48 -16.10
N ALA A 105 -8.39 17.18 -16.08
CA ALA A 105 -7.51 16.20 -15.48
C ALA A 105 -6.13 16.29 -16.15
N PHE A 106 -5.12 16.55 -15.34
CA PHE A 106 -3.77 16.03 -15.51
C PHE A 106 -3.51 15.07 -14.35
#